data_AF-A0A2V9DB92-F1
#
_entry.id   AF-A0A2V9DB92-F1
#
_cell.length_a   1.000
_cell.length_b   1.000
_cell.length_c   1.000
_cell.angle_alpha   90.00
_cell.angle_beta   90.00
_cell.angle_gamma   90.00
#
_symmetry.space_group_name_H-M   'P 1'
#
loop_
_entity.id
_entity.type
_entity.pdbx_description
1 polymer ?
#
loop_
_entity_poly.entity_id
_entity_poly.type
_entity_poly.pdbx_seq_one_letter_code
_entity_poly.pdbx_strand_id
1 'polypeptide(L)'
;MRGPQVRFCERRGGVTRCAYSTGAPEERRDGRGRWSAKRKAAAILRLLRGEDLETLSRELGVTAATLSGWRDQFLDGGEANLRAREADVENEETQRLKSLVADLSMSNELLREKIHRMEAGRPLAWRRSKP
;
A
#
# COMPACT_ATOMS: atom_id res chain seq x y z
N MET A 1 -23.45 37.62 -33.39
CA MET A 1 -22.45 38.68 -33.65
C MET A 1 -21.15 38.30 -32.97
N ARG A 2 -20.05 38.09 -33.72
CA ARG A 2 -18.75 37.65 -33.18
C ARG A 2 -17.88 38.88 -32.91
N GLY A 3 -17.42 39.06 -31.67
CA GLY A 3 -16.48 40.11 -31.27
C GLY A 3 -15.06 39.86 -31.81
N PRO A 4 -14.16 40.87 -31.77
CA PRO A 4 -12.92 40.86 -32.53
C PRO A 4 -11.86 39.94 -31.92
N GLN A 5 -11.22 39.12 -32.76
CA GLN A 5 -10.03 38.34 -32.39
C GLN A 5 -8.79 39.21 -32.57
N VAL A 6 -8.13 39.58 -31.48
CA VAL A 6 -6.80 40.21 -31.55
C VAL A 6 -5.75 39.11 -31.52
N ARG A 7 -5.01 38.93 -32.62
CA ARG A 7 -3.84 38.06 -32.69
C ARG A 7 -2.60 38.89 -32.39
N PHE A 8 -1.93 38.60 -31.28
CA PHE A 8 -0.55 39.07 -31.08
C PHE A 8 0.39 37.93 -31.46
N CYS A 9 1.19 38.13 -32.50
CA CYS A 9 2.11 37.12 -33.04
C CYS A 9 3.53 37.71 -32.99
N GLU A 10 4.29 37.38 -31.96
CA GLU A 10 5.71 37.72 -31.90
C GLU A 10 6.55 36.51 -32.35
N ARG A 11 7.45 36.76 -33.31
CA ARG A 11 8.26 35.74 -33.98
C ARG A 11 9.65 35.71 -33.36
N ARG A 12 9.91 34.76 -32.46
CA ARG A 12 11.26 34.31 -32.11
C ARG A 12 11.33 32.79 -32.05
N GLY A 13 12.22 32.21 -32.86
CA GLY A 13 12.76 30.86 -32.69
C GLY A 13 11.77 29.69 -32.78
N GLY A 14 11.35 29.32 -34.00
CA GLY A 14 11.18 27.92 -34.45
C GLY A 14 10.20 26.96 -33.76
N VAL A 15 9.59 27.30 -32.63
CA VAL A 15 8.55 26.50 -31.96
C VAL A 15 7.56 27.46 -31.29
N THR A 16 6.45 27.74 -31.97
CA THR A 16 5.34 28.53 -31.42
C THR A 16 4.60 27.70 -30.37
N ARG A 17 4.87 27.90 -29.09
CA ARG A 17 4.02 27.38 -28.02
C ARG A 17 3.00 28.46 -27.66
N CYS A 18 1.82 28.38 -28.27
CA CYS A 18 0.68 29.23 -27.90
C CYS A 18 0.22 28.84 -26.49
N ALA A 19 0.51 29.67 -25.50
CA ALA A 19 -0.16 29.61 -24.21
C ALA A 19 -1.51 30.33 -24.35
N TYR A 20 -2.61 29.57 -24.28
CA TYR A 20 -3.93 30.14 -24.08
C TYR A 20 -4.16 30.23 -22.56
N SER A 21 -4.45 31.43 -22.07
CA SER A 21 -5.05 31.61 -20.74
C SER A 21 -6.49 31.13 -20.82
N THR A 22 -6.73 29.82 -20.68
CA THR A 22 -8.07 29.36 -20.34
C THR A 22 -8.31 29.82 -18.91
N GLY A 23 -9.14 30.84 -18.73
CA GLY A 23 -9.83 31.01 -17.46
C GLY A 23 -10.47 29.67 -17.13
N ALA A 24 -9.96 29.01 -16.09
CA ALA A 24 -10.48 27.72 -15.67
C ALA A 24 -11.96 27.92 -15.36
N PRO A 25 -12.88 27.22 -16.06
CA PRO A 25 -14.26 27.26 -15.67
C PRO A 25 -14.32 26.60 -14.30
N GLU A 26 -14.88 27.36 -13.34
CA GLU A 26 -15.23 26.89 -12.01
C GLU A 26 -15.96 25.56 -12.16
N GLU A 27 -15.27 24.52 -11.75
CA GLU A 27 -15.69 23.16 -12.00
C GLU A 27 -16.79 22.84 -11.00
N ARG A 28 -18.02 23.10 -11.40
CA ARG A 28 -19.18 22.37 -10.88
C ARG A 28 -19.04 20.93 -11.35
N ARG A 29 -18.11 20.19 -10.75
CA ARG A 29 -17.97 18.76 -10.94
C ARG A 29 -19.17 18.13 -10.26
N ASP A 30 -20.21 17.89 -11.05
CA ASP A 30 -21.29 16.99 -10.70
C ASP A 30 -20.70 15.74 -10.03
N GLY A 31 -21.17 15.43 -8.83
CA GLY A 31 -20.69 14.39 -7.91
C GLY A 31 -20.86 12.95 -8.40
N ARG A 32 -20.66 12.68 -9.69
CA ARG A 32 -20.81 11.37 -10.35
C ARG A 32 -19.54 10.86 -11.03
N GLY A 33 -18.37 11.42 -10.70
CA GLY A 33 -17.07 10.92 -11.14
C GLY A 33 -16.46 9.91 -10.17
N ARG A 34 -15.71 8.92 -10.68
CA ARG A 34 -14.92 7.99 -9.87
C ARG A 34 -13.86 8.75 -9.07
N TRP A 35 -14.00 8.79 -7.75
CA TRP A 35 -13.01 9.40 -6.87
C TRP A 35 -11.77 8.51 -6.76
N SER A 36 -10.58 9.08 -6.97
CA SER A 36 -9.32 8.39 -6.72
C SER A 36 -9.10 8.21 -5.22
N ALA A 37 -8.42 7.12 -4.83
CA ALA A 37 -8.12 6.82 -3.42
C ALA A 37 -7.38 7.98 -2.74
N LYS A 38 -6.41 8.59 -3.42
CA LYS A 38 -5.66 9.76 -2.93
C LYS A 38 -6.58 10.95 -2.63
N ARG A 39 -7.56 11.22 -3.51
CA ARG A 39 -8.49 12.34 -3.33
C ARG A 39 -9.49 12.10 -2.20
N LYS A 40 -9.94 10.85 -2.02
CA LYS A 40 -10.75 10.46 -0.85
C LYS A 40 -9.98 10.63 0.45
N ALA A 41 -8.73 10.14 0.50
CA ALA A 41 -7.87 10.29 1.67
C ALA A 41 -7.62 11.76 2.03
N ALA A 42 -7.38 12.62 1.02
CA ALA A 42 -7.22 14.06 1.26
C ALA A 42 -8.48 14.71 1.86
N ALA A 43 -9.68 14.33 1.40
CA ALA A 43 -10.94 14.81 1.98
C ALA A 43 -11.13 14.34 3.43
N ILE A 44 -10.82 13.08 3.73
CA ILE A 44 -10.91 12.53 5.09
C ILE A 44 -9.90 13.20 6.03
N LEU A 45 -8.67 13.46 5.58
CA LEU A 45 -7.65 14.14 6.37
C LEU A 45 -8.02 15.60 6.69
N ARG A 46 -8.88 16.24 5.88
CA ARG A 46 -9.47 17.55 6.19
C ARG A 46 -10.54 17.43 7.27
N LEU A 47 -11.41 16.40 7.20
CA LEU A 47 -12.37 16.10 8.26
C LEU A 47 -11.70 15.79 9.60
N LEU A 48 -10.65 14.98 9.60
CA LEU A 48 -9.90 14.64 10.82
C LEU A 48 -9.13 15.84 11.41
N ARG A 49 -8.86 16.88 10.62
CA ARG A 49 -8.30 18.15 11.09
C ARG A 49 -9.34 19.07 11.75
N GLY A 50 -10.62 18.69 11.74
CA GLY A 50 -11.70 19.44 12.38
C GLY A 50 -12.51 20.33 11.42
N GLU A 51 -12.35 20.18 10.10
CA GLU A 51 -13.24 20.84 9.14
C GLU A 51 -14.65 20.23 9.19
N ASP A 52 -15.67 21.09 9.05
CA ASP A 52 -17.08 20.69 9.12
C ASP A 52 -17.51 19.83 7.92
N LEU A 53 -18.30 18.79 8.20
CA LEU A 53 -18.74 17.78 7.24
C LEU A 53 -19.65 18.38 6.16
N GLU A 54 -20.54 19.30 6.54
CA GLU A 54 -21.49 19.93 5.60
C GLU A 54 -20.80 20.94 4.70
N THR A 55 -19.80 21.65 5.22
CA THR A 55 -18.97 22.58 4.44
C THR A 55 -18.15 21.82 3.39
N LEU A 56 -17.48 20.74 3.78
CA LEU A 56 -16.72 19.89 2.86
C LEU A 56 -17.59 19.16 1.83
N SER A 57 -18.79 18.73 2.22
CA SER A 57 -19.79 18.14 1.32
C SER A 57 -20.14 19.08 0.18
N ARG A 58 -20.39 20.36 0.49
CA ARG A 58 -20.72 21.40 -0.49
C ARG A 58 -19.54 21.75 -1.40
N GLU A 59 -18.34 21.87 -0.86
CA GLU A 59 -17.12 22.15 -1.64
C GLU A 59 -16.78 21.02 -2.63
N LEU A 60 -16.94 19.77 -2.19
CA LEU A 60 -16.54 18.59 -2.97
C LEU A 60 -17.67 18.06 -3.87
N GLY A 61 -18.91 18.53 -3.69
CA GLY A 61 -20.09 18.03 -4.39
C GLY A 61 -20.44 16.58 -4.03
N VAL A 62 -20.08 16.14 -2.81
CA VAL A 62 -20.27 14.77 -2.31
C VAL A 62 -21.18 14.81 -1.10
N THR A 63 -22.16 13.91 -1.00
CA THR A 63 -23.07 13.90 0.14
C THR A 63 -22.35 13.63 1.46
N ALA A 64 -22.81 14.26 2.54
CA ALA A 64 -22.28 14.07 3.89
C ALA A 64 -22.27 12.58 4.31
N ALA A 65 -23.30 11.82 3.94
CA ALA A 65 -23.37 10.38 4.17
C ALA A 65 -22.28 9.58 3.42
N THR A 66 -21.89 10.02 2.22
CA THR A 66 -20.80 9.36 1.48
C THR A 66 -19.45 9.69 2.10
N LEU A 67 -19.27 10.94 2.56
CA LEU A 67 -18.05 11.36 3.27
C LEU A 67 -17.88 10.65 4.61
N SER A 68 -18.96 10.49 5.40
CA SER A 68 -18.92 9.71 6.63
C SER A 68 -18.59 8.25 6.34
N GLY A 69 -19.23 7.64 5.33
CA GLY A 69 -18.91 6.27 4.93
C GLY A 69 -17.45 6.08 4.49
N TRP A 70 -16.84 7.07 3.84
CA TRP A 70 -15.41 7.02 3.50
C TRP A 70 -14.51 7.16 4.73
N ARG A 71 -14.88 8.00 5.70
CA ARG A 71 -14.15 8.13 6.97
C ARG A 71 -14.14 6.81 7.71
N ASP A 72 -15.29 6.17 7.86
CA ASP A 72 -15.41 4.93 8.62
C ASP A 72 -14.61 3.80 7.94
N GLN A 73 -14.71 3.66 6.60
CA GLN A 73 -13.87 2.73 5.83
C GLN A 73 -12.37 2.99 5.97
N PHE A 74 -11.95 4.26 6.09
CA PHE A 74 -10.55 4.61 6.27
C PHE A 74 -10.04 4.25 7.67
N LEU A 75 -10.87 4.43 8.71
CA LEU A 75 -10.53 4.04 10.07
C LEU A 75 -10.46 2.51 10.20
N ASP A 76 -11.47 1.80 9.71
CA ASP A 76 -11.51 0.33 9.71
C ASP A 76 -10.33 -0.26 8.94
N GLY A 77 -10.03 0.29 7.75
CA GLY A 77 -8.89 -0.13 6.94
C GLY A 77 -7.55 0.20 7.60
N GLY A 78 -7.45 1.33 8.30
CA GLY A 78 -6.27 1.72 9.06
C GLY A 78 -6.01 0.78 10.23
N GLU A 79 -7.04 0.48 11.03
CA GLU A 79 -6.97 -0.47 12.15
C GLU A 79 -6.63 -1.88 11.67
N ALA A 80 -7.29 -2.35 10.60
CA ALA A 80 -6.99 -3.64 10.00
C ALA A 80 -5.54 -3.73 9.52
N ASN A 81 -5.00 -2.66 8.92
CA ASN A 81 -3.60 -2.64 8.49
C ASN A 81 -2.62 -2.71 9.65
N LEU A 82 -2.90 -2.02 10.76
CA LEU A 82 -2.06 -2.08 11.96
C LEU A 82 -2.02 -3.51 12.54
N ARG A 83 -3.20 -4.15 12.68
CA ARG A 83 -3.31 -5.54 13.12
C ARG A 83 -2.63 -6.53 12.18
N ALA A 84 -2.79 -6.34 10.86
CA ALA A 84 -2.17 -7.21 9.87
C ALA A 84 -0.63 -7.18 9.98
N ARG A 85 -0.04 -6.00 10.20
CA ARG A 85 1.42 -5.87 10.38
C ARG A 85 1.91 -6.57 11.63
N GLU A 86 1.15 -6.51 12.74
CA GLU A 86 1.46 -7.29 13.94
C GLU A 86 1.39 -8.79 13.65
N ALA A 87 0.33 -9.26 12.99
CA ALA A 87 0.17 -10.66 12.61
C ALA A 87 1.25 -11.17 11.65
N ASP A 88 1.69 -10.33 10.70
CA ASP A 88 2.77 -10.67 9.76
C ASP A 88 4.10 -10.89 10.51
N VAL A 89 4.43 -10.01 11.46
CA VAL A 89 5.65 -10.15 12.29
C VAL A 89 5.60 -11.44 13.12
N GLU A 90 4.49 -11.69 13.81
CA GLU A 90 4.30 -12.93 14.61
C GLU A 90 4.38 -14.18 13.73
N ASN A 91 3.84 -14.13 12.51
CA ASN A 91 3.91 -15.24 11.56
C ASN A 91 5.35 -15.47 11.07
N GLU A 92 6.12 -14.42 10.77
CA GLU A 92 7.54 -14.55 10.42
C GLU A 92 8.35 -15.24 11.53
N GLU A 93 8.16 -14.82 12.79
CA GLU A 93 8.82 -15.42 13.94
C GLU A 93 8.41 -16.89 14.12
N THR A 94 7.11 -17.17 14.01
CA THR A 94 6.57 -18.54 14.06
C THR A 94 7.17 -19.42 12.97
N GLN A 95 7.33 -18.91 11.74
CA GLN A 95 7.94 -19.66 10.64
C GLN A 95 9.43 -19.93 10.91
N ARG A 96 10.17 -18.94 11.41
CA ARG A 96 11.59 -19.12 11.79
C ARG A 96 11.74 -20.19 12.86
N LEU A 97 10.90 -20.13 13.90
CA LEU A 97 10.91 -21.13 14.99
C LEU A 97 10.55 -22.52 14.48
N LYS A 98 9.54 -22.65 13.62
CA LYS A 98 9.17 -23.94 13.00
C LYS A 98 10.31 -24.52 12.16
N SER A 99 11.02 -23.70 11.40
CA SER A 99 12.20 -24.13 10.64
C SER A 99 13.30 -24.66 11.57
N LEU A 100 13.64 -23.91 12.62
CA LEU A 100 14.65 -24.34 13.60
C LEU A 100 14.25 -25.65 14.30
N VAL A 101 12.97 -25.80 14.65
CA VAL A 101 12.45 -27.04 15.24
C VAL A 101 12.56 -28.20 14.26
N ALA A 102 12.25 -28.00 12.98
CA ALA A 102 12.41 -29.03 11.95
C ALA A 102 13.88 -29.45 11.80
N ASP A 103 14.80 -28.49 11.72
CA ASP A 103 16.25 -28.74 11.60
C ASP A 103 16.80 -29.49 12.82
N LEU A 104 16.41 -29.06 14.02
CA LEU A 104 16.79 -29.72 15.27
C LEU A 104 16.17 -31.12 15.39
N SER A 105 14.94 -31.32 14.90
CA SER A 105 14.29 -32.63 14.93
C SER A 105 15.00 -33.62 14.01
N MET A 106 15.31 -33.20 12.78
CA MET A 106 16.09 -34.00 11.82
C MET A 106 17.48 -34.34 12.41
N SER A 107 18.15 -33.35 12.99
CA SER A 107 19.47 -33.54 13.62
C SER A 107 19.41 -34.54 14.77
N ASN A 108 18.38 -34.44 15.62
CA ASN A 108 18.17 -35.38 16.72
C ASN A 108 17.90 -36.81 16.22
N GLU A 109 17.11 -36.97 15.17
CA GLU A 109 16.84 -38.28 14.57
C GLU A 109 18.14 -38.93 14.03
N LEU A 110 18.94 -38.17 13.28
CA LEU A 110 20.23 -38.64 12.77
C LEU A 110 21.21 -39.01 13.90
N LEU A 111 21.23 -38.23 14.98
CA LEU A 111 22.07 -38.53 16.15
C LEU A 111 21.61 -39.79 16.86
N ARG A 112 20.29 -39.98 17.05
CA ARG A 112 19.73 -41.20 17.64
C ARG A 112 20.05 -42.44 16.81
N GLU A 113 19.90 -42.35 15.48
CA GLU A 113 20.26 -43.46 14.58
C GLU A 113 21.76 -43.76 14.62
N LYS A 114 22.62 -42.73 14.69
CA LYS A 114 24.06 -42.93 14.87
C LYS A 114 24.37 -43.65 16.17
N ILE A 115 23.76 -43.25 17.29
CA ILE A 115 23.93 -43.90 18.59
C ILE A 115 23.50 -45.36 18.50
N HIS A 116 22.30 -45.62 17.98
CA HIS A 116 21.78 -46.97 17.81
C HIS A 116 22.71 -47.88 17.01
N ARG A 117 23.30 -47.38 15.91
CA ARG A 117 24.29 -48.13 15.11
C ARG A 117 25.59 -48.43 15.87
N MET A 118 26.07 -47.47 16.66
CA MET A 118 27.26 -47.67 17.49
C MET A 118 27.00 -48.73 18.57
N GLU A 119 25.84 -48.67 19.23
CA GLU A 119 25.41 -49.66 20.22
C GLU A 119 25.20 -51.05 19.61
N ALA A 120 24.68 -51.11 18.37
CA ALA A 120 24.52 -52.36 17.62
C ALA A 120 25.84 -52.92 17.04
N GLY A 121 27.00 -52.31 17.32
CA GLY A 121 28.30 -52.75 16.82
C GLY A 121 28.49 -52.62 15.31
N ARG A 122 27.70 -51.76 14.63
CA ARG A 122 27.74 -51.52 13.18
C ARG A 122 28.08 -50.05 12.88
N PRO A 123 29.28 -49.58 13.24
CA PRO A 123 29.64 -48.17 13.07
C PRO A 123 29.66 -47.76 11.59
N LEU A 124 29.36 -46.48 11.34
CA LEU A 124 29.50 -45.90 10.00
C LEU A 124 30.96 -45.99 9.55
N ALA A 125 31.19 -46.48 8.33
CA ALA A 125 32.54 -46.59 7.78
C ALA A 125 33.18 -45.21 7.61
N TRP A 126 34.36 -45.00 8.18
CA TRP A 126 35.15 -43.78 7.99
C TRP A 126 35.72 -43.77 6.58
N ARG A 127 35.15 -42.97 5.66
CA ARG A 127 35.84 -42.64 4.40
C ARG A 127 36.77 -41.46 4.64
N ARG A 128 38.08 -41.66 4.41
CA ARG A 128 39.01 -40.53 4.22
C ARG A 128 38.63 -39.81 2.93
N SER A 129 38.46 -38.49 2.99
CA SER A 129 38.45 -37.65 1.80
C SER A 129 39.78 -37.84 1.06
N LYS A 130 39.73 -38.02 -0.26
CA LYS A 130 40.94 -38.08 -1.09
C LYS A 130 41.57 -36.67 -1.13
N PRO A 131 42.92 -36.59 -1.09
CA PRO A 131 43.65 -35.33 -1.21
C PRO A 131 43.45 -34.69 -2.59
#